data_AF-A0A947NKL4-F1
#
_entry.id   AF-A0A947NKL4-F1
#
_cell.length_a   1.000
_cell.length_b   1.000
_cell.length_c   1.000
_cell.angle_alpha   90.00
_cell.angle_beta   90.00
_cell.angle_gamma   90.00
#
_symmetry.space_group_name_H-M   'P 1'
#
loop_
_entity.id
_entity.type
_entity.pdbx_description
1 polymer ?
#
loop_
_entity_poly.entity_id
_entity_poly.type
_entity_poly.pdbx_seq_one_letter_code
_entity_poly.pdbx_strand_id
1 'polypeptide(L)'
;MIDEEEWALDLQKDRQTRTQNPDVPFDVQRNNLKEELDYYKNKLKQSCHEKSKTAIKENLEKLIYLRGKSTALTLGQIKDMYGELSDSTISYYSKKYQDDCFELLKITKELCK
;
A
#
# COMPACT_ATOMS: atom_id res chain seq x y z
N MET A 1 -19.48 -16.94 -15.93
CA MET A 1 -18.42 -16.79 -14.93
C MET A 1 -17.65 -15.57 -15.36
N ILE A 2 -17.65 -14.52 -14.55
CA ILE A 2 -16.79 -13.37 -14.81
C ILE A 2 -15.42 -13.82 -14.33
N ASP A 3 -14.48 -13.98 -15.27
CA ASP A 3 -13.14 -14.46 -14.99
C ASP A 3 -12.44 -13.47 -14.05
N GLU A 4 -11.79 -13.97 -13.00
CA GLU A 4 -11.07 -13.15 -12.02
C GLU A 4 -9.99 -12.25 -12.68
N GLU A 5 -9.55 -12.62 -13.88
CA GLU A 5 -8.66 -11.82 -14.74
C GLU A 5 -9.34 -10.58 -15.34
N GLU A 6 -10.60 -10.68 -15.78
CA GLU A 6 -11.36 -9.51 -16.28
C GLU A 6 -11.62 -8.52 -15.14
N TRP A 7 -11.94 -9.02 -13.95
CA TRP A 7 -12.11 -8.16 -12.77
C TRP A 7 -10.82 -7.44 -12.39
N ALA A 8 -9.67 -8.13 -12.42
CA ALA A 8 -8.38 -7.53 -12.12
C ALA A 8 -7.95 -6.48 -13.17
N LEU A 9 -8.26 -6.71 -14.45
CA LEU A 9 -7.99 -5.79 -15.55
C LEU A 9 -8.87 -4.55 -15.51
N ASP A 10 -10.16 -4.70 -15.20
CA ASP A 10 -11.07 -3.56 -15.03
C ASP A 10 -10.72 -2.74 -13.78
N LEU A 11 -10.33 -3.39 -12.68
CA LEU A 11 -9.77 -2.68 -11.52
C LEU A 11 -8.51 -1.90 -11.90
N GLN A 12 -7.64 -2.45 -12.74
CA GLN A 12 -6.43 -1.79 -13.20
C GLN A 12 -6.71 -0.56 -14.08
N LYS A 13 -7.69 -0.67 -15.00
CA LYS A 13 -8.11 0.44 -15.88
C LYS A 13 -8.79 1.56 -15.11
N ASP A 14 -9.69 1.23 -14.19
CA ASP A 14 -10.35 2.22 -13.32
C ASP A 14 -9.32 2.88 -12.39
N ARG A 15 -8.31 2.14 -11.94
CA ARG A 15 -7.20 2.69 -11.14
C ARG A 15 -6.27 3.58 -11.94
N GLN A 16 -5.89 3.25 -13.17
CA GLN A 16 -5.04 4.14 -13.98
C GLN A 16 -5.71 5.50 -14.23
N THR A 17 -7.03 5.50 -14.42
CA THR A 17 -7.81 6.72 -14.67
C THR A 17 -7.98 7.57 -13.40
N ARG A 18 -8.08 6.94 -12.21
CA ARG A 18 -8.29 7.65 -10.93
C ARG A 18 -7.00 8.06 -10.21
N THR A 19 -5.91 7.32 -10.37
CA THR A 19 -4.65 7.56 -9.61
C THR A 19 -3.87 8.79 -10.11
N GLN A 20 -4.20 9.32 -11.29
CA GLN A 20 -3.57 10.53 -11.83
C GLN A 20 -4.36 11.81 -11.59
N ASN A 21 -5.55 11.74 -10.97
CA ASN A 21 -6.39 12.90 -10.79
C ASN A 21 -6.24 13.46 -9.36
N PRO A 22 -5.61 14.64 -9.17
CA PRO A 22 -5.37 15.23 -7.85
C PRO A 22 -6.66 15.58 -7.08
N ASP A 23 -7.82 15.59 -7.75
CA ASP A 23 -9.12 15.97 -7.17
C ASP A 23 -9.90 14.81 -6.52
N VAL A 24 -9.35 13.60 -6.48
CA VAL A 24 -10.03 12.48 -5.80
C VAL A 24 -10.03 12.72 -4.29
N PRO A 25 -11.18 12.69 -3.60
CA PRO A 25 -11.24 12.91 -2.16
C PRO A 25 -10.32 11.95 -1.40
N PHE A 26 -9.68 12.50 -0.37
CA PHE A 26 -8.76 11.80 0.52
C PHE A 26 -9.30 10.47 1.08
N ASP A 27 -10.59 10.39 1.41
CA ASP A 27 -11.21 9.17 1.91
C ASP A 27 -11.33 8.08 0.84
N VAL A 28 -11.60 8.46 -0.41
CA VAL A 28 -11.64 7.54 -1.54
C VAL A 28 -10.25 6.98 -1.81
N GLN A 29 -9.22 7.84 -1.80
CA GLN A 29 -7.83 7.40 -1.94
C GLN A 29 -7.42 6.43 -0.83
N ARG A 30 -7.84 6.70 0.43
CA ARG A 30 -7.56 5.85 1.58
C ARG A 30 -8.21 4.46 1.44
N ASN A 31 -9.47 4.41 1.01
CA ASN A 31 -10.18 3.15 0.80
C ASN A 31 -9.53 2.31 -0.30
N ASN A 32 -9.22 2.91 -1.45
CA ASN A 32 -8.53 2.22 -2.54
C ASN A 32 -7.17 1.65 -2.07
N LEU A 33 -6.43 2.44 -1.29
CA LEU A 33 -5.13 2.02 -0.78
C LEU A 33 -5.24 0.88 0.26
N LYS A 34 -6.30 0.88 1.07
CA LYS A 34 -6.60 -0.21 2.00
C LYS A 34 -6.89 -1.51 1.25
N GLU A 35 -7.71 -1.45 0.21
CA GLU A 35 -8.00 -2.62 -0.63
C GLU A 35 -6.74 -3.14 -1.33
N GLU A 36 -5.87 -2.26 -1.82
CA GLU A 36 -4.57 -2.64 -2.39
C GLU A 36 -3.66 -3.32 -1.38
N LEU A 37 -3.56 -2.77 -0.17
CA LEU A 37 -2.77 -3.38 0.90
C LEU A 37 -3.28 -4.78 1.25
N ASP A 38 -4.59 -4.95 1.38
CA ASP A 38 -5.17 -6.23 1.76
C ASP A 38 -5.04 -7.27 0.64
N TYR A 39 -5.18 -6.87 -0.62
CA TYR A 39 -4.89 -7.71 -1.78
C TYR A 39 -3.44 -8.23 -1.76
N TYR A 40 -2.44 -7.35 -1.64
CA TYR A 40 -1.05 -7.77 -1.67
C TYR A 40 -0.61 -8.54 -0.42
N LYS A 41 -1.23 -8.31 0.74
CA LYS A 41 -1.03 -9.17 1.93
C LYS A 41 -1.49 -10.60 1.66
N ASN A 42 -2.64 -10.77 1.01
CA ASN A 42 -3.14 -12.10 0.68
C ASN A 42 -2.27 -12.78 -0.38
N LYS A 43 -1.83 -12.04 -1.41
CA LYS A 43 -0.86 -12.55 -2.39
C LYS A 43 0.47 -12.95 -1.76
N LEU A 44 0.99 -12.16 -0.80
CA LEU A 44 2.21 -12.53 -0.08
C LEU A 44 2.06 -13.84 0.70
N LYS A 45 0.93 -14.04 1.41
CA LYS A 45 0.64 -15.31 2.09
C LYS A 45 0.60 -16.49 1.13
N GLN A 46 -0.07 -16.31 -0.01
CA GLN A 46 -0.13 -17.31 -1.08
C GLN A 46 1.28 -17.64 -1.61
N SER A 47 2.09 -16.62 -1.90
CA SER A 47 3.46 -16.82 -2.40
C SER A 47 4.39 -17.48 -1.37
N CYS A 48 4.21 -17.22 -0.07
CA CYS A 48 4.90 -17.95 1.00
C CYS A 48 4.51 -19.44 0.97
N HIS A 49 3.22 -19.76 0.84
CA HIS A 49 2.74 -21.14 0.76
C HIS A 49 3.31 -21.88 -0.46
N GLU A 50 3.33 -21.23 -1.62
CA GLU A 50 3.90 -21.73 -2.87
C GLU A 50 5.45 -21.74 -2.88
N LYS A 51 6.09 -21.16 -1.85
CA LYS A 51 7.55 -21.00 -1.72
C LYS A 51 8.20 -20.27 -2.90
N SER A 52 7.44 -19.44 -3.61
CA SER A 52 7.92 -18.67 -4.75
C SER A 52 8.68 -17.43 -4.30
N LYS A 53 10.02 -17.54 -4.23
CA LYS A 53 10.90 -16.45 -3.78
C LYS A 53 10.73 -15.15 -4.57
N THR A 54 10.53 -15.26 -5.89
CA THR A 54 10.30 -14.11 -6.78
C THR A 54 9.00 -13.40 -6.41
N ALA A 55 7.89 -14.13 -6.32
CA ALA A 55 6.59 -13.54 -5.99
C ALA A 55 6.55 -12.99 -4.56
N ILE A 56 7.23 -13.65 -3.60
CA ILE A 56 7.39 -13.12 -2.23
C ILE A 56 8.07 -11.75 -2.26
N LYS A 57 9.18 -11.62 -3.00
CA LYS A 57 9.92 -10.37 -3.13
C LYS A 57 9.07 -9.28 -3.77
N GLU A 58 8.43 -9.57 -4.89
CA GLU A 58 7.58 -8.61 -5.62
C GLU A 58 6.40 -8.12 -4.75
N ASN A 59 5.69 -9.05 -4.10
CA ASN A 59 4.56 -8.70 -3.25
C ASN A 59 5.00 -7.87 -2.03
N LEU A 60 6.16 -8.19 -1.44
CA LEU A 60 6.74 -7.42 -0.35
C LEU A 60 7.14 -6.00 -0.77
N GLU A 61 7.80 -5.85 -1.92
CA GLU A 61 8.15 -4.53 -2.48
C GLU A 61 6.90 -3.68 -2.74
N LYS A 62 5.82 -4.29 -3.26
CA LYS A 62 4.52 -3.62 -3.41
C LYS A 62 3.93 -3.19 -2.08
N LEU A 63 3.97 -4.04 -1.05
CA LEU A 63 3.48 -3.66 0.28
C LEU A 63 4.25 -2.49 0.89
N ILE A 64 5.58 -2.47 0.76
CA ILE A 64 6.42 -1.34 1.20
C ILE A 64 6.04 -0.06 0.46
N TYR A 65 5.90 -0.14 -0.87
CA TYR A 65 5.48 1.00 -1.68
C TYR A 65 4.10 1.56 -1.27
N LEU A 66 3.13 0.68 -1.02
CA LEU A 66 1.79 1.07 -0.57
C LEU A 66 1.80 1.69 0.83
N ARG A 67 2.67 1.24 1.73
CA ARG A 67 2.90 1.91 3.02
C ARG A 67 3.46 3.32 2.84
N GLY A 68 4.37 3.50 1.88
CA GLY A 68 4.89 4.82 1.51
C GLY A 68 3.77 5.74 1.04
N LYS A 69 2.92 5.26 0.12
CA LYS A 69 1.73 6.00 -0.34
C LYS A 69 0.77 6.33 0.81
N SER A 70 0.49 5.41 1.72
CA SER A 70 -0.39 5.63 2.87
C SER A 70 0.12 6.75 3.77
N THR A 71 1.43 6.75 4.01
CA THR A 71 2.12 7.76 4.81
C THR A 71 2.07 9.12 4.11
N ALA A 72 2.37 9.16 2.81
CA ALA A 72 2.29 10.38 2.01
C ALA A 72 0.86 10.95 1.96
N LEU A 73 -0.16 10.10 1.83
CA LEU A 73 -1.56 10.51 1.87
C LEU A 73 -1.92 11.14 3.21
N THR A 74 -1.47 10.55 4.31
CA THR A 74 -1.69 11.08 5.67
C THR A 74 -1.01 12.43 5.85
N LEU A 75 0.23 12.57 5.41
CA LEU A 75 0.95 13.85 5.42
C LEU A 75 0.25 14.89 4.52
N GLY A 76 -0.26 14.49 3.36
CA GLY A 76 -1.06 15.34 2.48
C GLY A 76 -2.31 15.88 3.17
N GLN A 77 -3.04 15.04 3.90
CA GLN A 77 -4.22 15.44 4.69
C GLN A 77 -3.85 16.42 5.80
N ILE A 78 -2.75 16.18 6.51
CA ILE A 78 -2.31 17.09 7.57
C ILE A 78 -1.92 18.44 6.96
N LYS A 79 -1.20 18.44 5.84
CA LYS A 79 -0.86 19.66 5.12
C LYS A 79 -2.11 20.42 4.66
N ASP A 80 -3.12 19.71 4.16
CA ASP A 80 -4.39 20.32 3.73
C ASP A 80 -5.15 20.97 4.90
N MET A 81 -5.16 20.32 6.06
CA MET A 81 -5.81 20.85 7.27
C MET A 81 -5.08 22.05 7.90
N TYR A 82 -3.75 22.05 7.90
CA TYR A 82 -2.94 23.01 8.65
C TYR A 82 -2.11 23.97 7.78
N GLY A 83 -2.16 23.83 6.45
CA GLY A 83 -1.41 24.62 5.47
C GLY A 83 0.05 24.17 5.29
N GLU A 84 0.71 23.73 6.35
CA GLU A 84 2.10 23.30 6.35
C GLU A 84 2.35 22.03 7.17
N LEU A 85 3.52 21.42 6.95
CA LEU A 85 3.99 20.26 7.72
C LEU A 85 5.17 20.68 8.59
N SER A 86 5.03 20.52 9.90
CA SER A 86 6.16 20.71 10.81
C SER A 86 7.19 19.58 10.65
N ASP A 87 8.47 19.87 10.90
CA ASP A 87 9.53 18.87 10.92
C ASP A 87 9.24 17.74 11.92
N SER A 88 8.60 18.06 13.04
CA SER A 88 8.20 17.08 14.04
C SER A 88 7.16 16.09 13.49
N THR A 89 6.20 16.58 12.70
CA THR A 89 5.20 15.76 12.02
C THR A 89 5.87 14.85 10.99
N ILE A 90 6.73 15.42 10.14
CA ILE A 90 7.46 14.65 9.12
C ILE A 90 8.28 13.54 9.79
N SER A 91 9.08 13.89 10.80
CA SER A 91 9.93 12.93 11.52
C SER A 91 9.12 11.80 12.15
N TYR A 92 8.00 12.12 12.81
CA TYR A 92 7.10 11.13 13.41
C TYR A 92 6.57 10.13 12.37
N TYR A 93 6.04 10.62 11.25
CA TYR A 93 5.48 9.75 10.20
C TYR A 93 6.56 9.00 9.41
N SER A 94 7.75 9.58 9.22
CA SER A 94 8.90 8.87 8.65
C SER A 94 9.33 7.71 9.54
N LYS A 95 9.42 7.91 10.86
CA LYS A 95 9.74 6.83 11.80
C LYS A 95 8.67 5.75 11.80
N LYS A 96 7.40 6.15 11.85
CA LYS A 96 6.28 5.20 11.79
C LYS A 96 6.30 4.35 10.50
N TYR A 97 6.61 4.96 9.36
CA TYR A 97 6.78 4.24 8.10
C TYR A 97 7.93 3.22 8.16
N GLN A 98 9.07 3.60 8.76
CA GLN A 98 10.20 2.68 8.94
C GLN A 98 9.80 1.50 9.83
N ASP A 99 9.16 1.76 10.96
CA ASP A 99 8.68 0.74 11.90
C ASP A 99 7.69 -0.23 11.21
N ASP A 100 6.72 0.30 10.46
CA ASP A 100 5.78 -0.49 9.64
C ASP A 100 6.52 -1.39 8.62
N CYS A 101 7.57 -0.88 7.98
CA CYS A 101 8.38 -1.65 7.02
C CYS A 101 9.17 -2.78 7.70
N PHE A 102 9.75 -2.50 8.87
CA PHE A 102 10.45 -3.52 9.65
C PHE A 102 9.49 -4.62 10.13
N GLU A 103 8.30 -4.25 10.57
CA GLU A 103 7.27 -5.21 10.96
C GLU A 103 6.84 -6.10 9.79
N LEU A 104 6.62 -5.53 8.60
CA LEU A 104 6.32 -6.29 7.39
C LEU A 104 7.43 -7.30 7.06
N LEU A 105 8.70 -6.90 7.15
CA LEU A 105 9.83 -7.80 6.94
C LEU A 105 9.86 -8.94 7.95
N LYS A 106 9.59 -8.66 9.21
CA LYS A 106 9.54 -9.67 10.29
C LYS A 106 8.41 -10.67 10.04
N ILE A 107 7.19 -10.19 9.79
CA ILE A 107 6.03 -11.05 9.51
C ILE A 107 6.27 -11.91 8.28
N THR A 108 6.86 -11.36 7.22
CA THR A 108 7.17 -12.12 6.00
C THR A 108 8.12 -13.28 6.29
N LYS A 109 9.16 -13.05 7.12
CA LYS A 109 10.07 -14.12 7.55
C LYS A 109 9.36 -15.20 8.37
N GLU A 110 8.37 -14.84 9.17
CA GLU A 110 7.59 -15.79 9.97
C GLU A 110 6.62 -16.61 9.12
N LEU A 111 5.95 -15.98 8.15
CA LEU A 111 5.01 -16.63 7.23
C LEU A 111 5.65 -17.60 6.23
N CYS A 112 6.90 -17.32 5.86
CA CYS A 112 7.64 -18.08 4.85
C CYS A 112 8.61 -19.13 5.46
N LYS A 113 8.50 -19.44 6.77
CA LYS A 113 9.20 -20.56 7.42
C LYS A 113 8.63 -21.89 6.97
#